data_AF-A0A366HQI8-F1
#
_entry.id   AF-A0A366HQI8-F1
#
_cell.length_a   1.000
_cell.length_b   1.000
_cell.length_c   1.000
_cell.angle_alpha   90.00
_cell.angle_beta   90.00
_cell.angle_gamma   90.00
#
_symmetry.space_group_name_H-M   'P 1'
#
loop_
_entity.id
_entity.type
_entity.pdbx_description
1 polymer ?
#
loop_
_entity_poly.entity_id
_entity_poly.type
_entity_poly.pdbx_seq_one_letter_code
_entity_poly.pdbx_strand_id
1 'polypeptide(L)'
;MKSPNRGTQLGTAGFIALALLLGSSLIFVGAVYRKVQANRAMLDEFEGFINYGTPIQVTDPSVLGTPANLVITESRVERPVFSTRTNWTRLRFWYEEWAYATREVISDMVRTSRPKDKP
;
A
#
# COMPACT_ATOMS: atom_id res chain seq x y z
N MET A 1 25.86 63.01 -9.99
CA MET A 1 25.75 61.73 -10.72
C MET A 1 25.11 60.70 -9.80
N LYS A 2 23.86 60.30 -10.05
CA LYS A 2 23.13 59.30 -9.24
C LYS A 2 23.26 57.95 -9.94
N SER A 3 23.98 57.02 -9.31
CA SER A 3 24.11 55.64 -9.81
C SER A 3 22.73 54.97 -9.89
N PRO A 4 22.34 54.35 -11.02
CA PRO A 4 21.09 53.62 -11.09
C PRO A 4 21.20 52.35 -10.25
N ASN A 5 20.36 52.29 -9.22
CA ASN A 5 20.25 51.19 -8.28
C ASN A 5 19.81 49.92 -9.03
N ARG A 6 20.71 48.94 -9.23
CA ARG A 6 20.43 47.63 -9.84
C ARG A 6 19.69 46.68 -8.87
N GLY A 7 18.74 47.22 -8.12
CA GLY A 7 17.89 46.46 -7.22
C GLY A 7 16.65 45.98 -7.95
N THR A 8 16.58 44.67 -8.20
CA THR A 8 15.33 43.88 -8.37
C THR A 8 14.32 44.40 -9.40
N GLN A 9 14.46 43.96 -10.65
CA GLN A 9 13.30 43.79 -11.52
C GLN A 9 13.28 42.36 -12.06
N LEU A 10 12.85 41.41 -11.22
CA LEU A 10 12.31 40.16 -11.75
C LEU A 10 11.01 40.57 -12.46
N GLY A 11 11.04 40.67 -13.79
CA GLY A 11 9.84 40.99 -14.56
C GLY A 11 8.73 39.96 -14.34
N THR A 12 7.51 40.25 -14.80
CA THR A 12 6.36 39.34 -14.74
C THR A 12 6.68 37.92 -15.21
N ALA A 13 7.51 37.76 -16.25
CA ALA A 13 7.98 36.45 -16.71
C ALA A 13 8.77 35.67 -15.64
N GLY A 14 9.61 36.36 -14.86
CA GLY A 14 10.36 35.74 -13.76
C GLY A 14 9.45 35.29 -12.62
N PHE A 15 8.42 36.07 -12.30
CA PHE A 15 7.39 35.67 -11.33
C PHE A 15 6.58 34.46 -11.79
N ILE A 16 6.18 34.41 -13.06
CA ILE A 16 5.45 33.27 -13.63
C ILE A 16 6.31 32.01 -13.58
N ALA A 17 7.57 32.10 -14.01
CA ALA A 17 8.50 30.96 -13.95
C ALA A 17 8.68 30.45 -12.53
N LEU A 18 8.87 31.35 -11.56
CA LEU A 18 8.98 31.01 -10.14
C LEU A 18 7.70 30.33 -9.63
N ALA A 19 6.53 30.85 -9.99
CA ALA A 19 5.25 30.28 -9.57
C ALA A 19 5.03 28.87 -10.12
N LEU A 20 5.40 28.61 -11.38
CA LEU A 20 5.31 27.28 -12.00
C LEU A 20 6.29 26.29 -11.35
N LEU A 21 7.51 26.73 -11.03
CA LEU A 21 8.49 25.89 -10.33
C LEU A 21 8.02 25.55 -8.91
N LEU A 22 7.51 26.53 -8.17
CA LEU A 22 6.99 26.30 -6.82
C LEU A 22 5.73 25.42 -6.85
N GLY A 23 4.80 25.68 -7.77
CA GLY A 23 3.58 24.90 -7.92
C GLY A 23 3.87 23.43 -8.27
N SER A 24 4.72 23.20 -9.27
CA SER A 24 5.12 21.84 -9.66
C SER A 24 5.87 21.10 -8.54
N SER A 25 6.76 21.78 -7.82
CA SER A 25 7.45 21.23 -6.66
C SER A 25 6.49 20.84 -5.52
N LEU A 26 5.53 21.71 -5.19
CA LEU A 26 4.52 21.44 -4.15
C LEU A 26 3.64 20.24 -4.52
N ILE A 27 3.22 20.13 -5.78
CA ILE A 27 2.44 18.99 -6.27
C ILE A 27 3.26 17.70 -6.14
N PHE A 28 4.54 17.74 -6.54
CA PHE A 28 5.43 16.58 -6.46
C PHE A 28 5.63 16.12 -5.01
N VAL A 29 5.98 17.03 -4.10
CA VAL A 29 6.13 16.73 -2.66
C VAL A 29 4.83 16.19 -2.07
N GLY A 30 3.69 16.79 -2.43
CA GLY A 30 2.37 16.32 -2.02
C GLY A 30 2.09 14.88 -2.49
N ALA A 31 2.44 14.54 -3.73
CA ALA A 31 2.28 13.19 -4.27
C ALA A 31 3.16 12.17 -3.51
N VAL A 32 4.43 12.52 -3.25
CA VAL A 32 5.34 11.68 -2.44
C VAL A 32 4.78 11.49 -1.03
N TYR A 33 4.32 12.56 -0.38
CA TYR A 33 3.71 12.49 0.94
C TYR A 33 2.51 11.56 0.98
N ARG A 34 1.59 11.64 0.00
CA ARG A 34 0.44 10.72 -0.07
C ARG A 34 0.88 9.27 -0.23
N LYS A 35 1.92 9.00 -1.02
CA LYS A 35 2.47 7.65 -1.20
C LYS A 35 3.09 7.12 0.08
N VAL A 36 3.84 7.94 0.82
CA VAL A 36 4.37 7.60 2.16
C VAL A 36 3.22 7.20 3.11
N GLN A 37 2.13 7.98 3.16
CA GLN A 37 0.99 7.63 4.02
C GLN A 37 0.27 6.35 3.56
N ALA A 38 0.14 6.15 2.25
CA ALA A 38 -0.45 4.93 1.71
C ALA A 38 0.39 3.69 2.05
N ASN A 39 1.72 3.81 2.03
CA ASN A 39 2.63 2.72 2.36
C ASN A 39 2.61 2.40 3.87
N ARG A 40 2.24 3.37 4.73
CA ARG A 40 2.03 3.18 6.17
C ARG A 40 0.69 2.55 6.51
N ALA A 41 -0.28 2.57 5.60
CA ALA A 41 -1.59 2.01 5.86
C ALA A 41 -1.49 0.49 6.01
N MET A 42 -2.00 -0.04 7.12
CA MET A 42 -2.21 -1.47 7.31
C MET A 42 -3.33 -1.93 6.38
N LEU A 43 -3.06 -2.94 5.56
CA LEU A 43 -4.07 -3.64 4.79
C LEU A 43 -4.37 -4.96 5.51
N ASP A 44 -5.60 -5.11 5.98
CA ASP A 44 -6.11 -6.40 6.43
C ASP A 44 -6.60 -7.15 5.19
N GLU A 45 -5.90 -8.21 4.82
CA GLU A 45 -6.25 -9.09 3.70
C GLU A 45 -7.03 -10.29 4.27
N PHE A 46 -8.18 -10.61 3.65
CA PHE A 46 -8.98 -11.77 4.03
C PHE A 46 -8.28 -13.06 3.59
N GLU A 47 -8.03 -13.98 4.53
CA GLU A 47 -7.31 -15.23 4.24
C GLU A 47 -8.24 -16.45 4.11
N GLY A 48 -9.42 -16.40 4.74
CA GLY A 48 -10.35 -17.51 4.74
C GLY A 48 -11.15 -17.61 6.04
N PHE A 49 -11.72 -18.79 6.27
CA PHE A 49 -12.46 -19.10 7.48
C PHE A 49 -11.77 -20.22 8.25
N ILE A 50 -11.65 -20.06 9.57
CA ILE A 50 -11.26 -21.14 10.47
C ILE A 50 -12.50 -21.71 11.15
N ASN A 51 -12.63 -23.04 11.15
CA ASN A 51 -13.69 -23.73 11.88
C ASN A 51 -13.28 -23.93 13.36
N TYR A 52 -14.05 -23.35 14.27
CA TYR A 52 -13.89 -23.50 15.73
C TYR A 52 -14.84 -24.53 16.35
N GLY A 53 -15.67 -25.19 15.54
CA GLY A 53 -16.52 -26.27 15.99
C GLY A 53 -15.76 -27.59 16.11
N THR A 54 -16.11 -28.39 17.12
CA THR A 54 -15.57 -29.74 17.32
C THR A 54 -16.59 -30.76 16.86
N PRO A 55 -16.34 -31.53 15.79
CA PRO A 55 -17.26 -32.57 15.35
C PRO A 55 -17.45 -33.63 16.42
N ILE A 56 -18.69 -34.11 16.59
CA ILE A 56 -18.96 -35.24 17.48
C ILE A 56 -18.60 -36.52 16.71
N GLN A 57 -17.66 -37.29 17.26
CA GLN A 57 -17.20 -38.56 16.68
C GLN A 57 -17.58 -39.72 17.59
N VAL A 58 -17.93 -40.84 16.99
CA VAL A 58 -18.10 -42.11 17.68
C VAL A 58 -17.15 -43.14 17.07
N THR A 59 -16.68 -44.06 17.90
CA THR A 59 -16.00 -45.25 17.42
C THR A 59 -17.06 -46.23 16.95
N ASP A 60 -17.09 -46.50 15.64
CA ASP A 60 -17.97 -47.51 15.07
C ASP A 60 -17.32 -48.89 15.24
N PRO A 61 -17.95 -49.84 15.95
CA PRO A 61 -17.49 -51.22 15.99
C PRO A 61 -17.80 -51.90 14.65
N SER A 62 -16.99 -51.64 13.63
CA SER A 62 -17.10 -52.32 12.34
C SER A 62 -16.78 -53.82 12.46
N VAL A 63 -17.56 -54.63 11.73
CA VAL A 63 -17.69 -56.10 11.78
C VAL A 63 -16.41 -56.89 11.42
N LEU A 64 -15.28 -56.23 11.18
CA LEU A 64 -13.98 -56.85 10.86
C LEU A 64 -12.84 -56.46 11.83
N GLY A 65 -13.17 -55.98 13.04
CA GLY A 65 -12.22 -55.81 14.15
C GLY A 65 -11.29 -54.60 14.05
N THR A 66 -11.50 -53.71 13.07
CA THR A 66 -10.75 -52.45 12.96
C THR A 66 -11.66 -51.29 13.35
N PRO A 67 -11.38 -50.55 14.45
CA PRO A 67 -12.21 -49.43 14.86
C PRO A 67 -12.10 -48.30 13.82
N ALA A 68 -13.24 -47.84 13.31
CA ALA A 68 -13.32 -46.68 12.42
C ALA A 68 -13.95 -45.51 13.18
N ASN A 69 -13.37 -44.31 13.05
CA ASN A 69 -13.97 -43.10 13.60
C ASN A 69 -15.04 -42.57 12.63
N LEU A 70 -16.29 -42.50 13.08
CA LEU A 70 -17.42 -41.95 12.32
C LEU A 70 -17.83 -40.60 12.91
N VAL A 71 -17.86 -39.56 12.08
CA VAL A 71 -18.39 -38.24 12.46
C VAL A 71 -19.92 -38.27 12.36
N ILE A 72 -20.64 -38.09 13.47
CA ILE A 72 -22.12 -38.10 13.49
C ILE A 72 -22.68 -36.72 13.18
N THR A 73 -22.08 -35.67 13.74
CA THR A 73 -22.53 -34.29 13.55
C THR A 73 -21.35 -33.39 13.22
N GLU A 74 -21.45 -32.73 12.07
CA GLU A 74 -20.51 -31.68 11.68
C GLU A 74 -20.81 -30.40 12.48
N SER A 75 -20.09 -30.20 13.58
CA SER A 75 -20.11 -28.93 14.31
C SER A 75 -19.19 -27.95 13.57
N ARG A 76 -19.79 -27.03 12.79
CA ARG A 76 -19.06 -25.95 12.12
C ARG A 76 -19.40 -24.58 12.72
N VAL A 77 -18.38 -23.87 13.20
CA VAL A 77 -18.44 -22.47 13.63
C VAL A 77 -17.33 -21.72 12.90
N GLU A 78 -17.65 -21.23 11.72
CA GLU A 78 -16.70 -20.55 10.84
C GLU A 78 -16.52 -19.10 11.26
N ARG A 79 -15.28 -18.67 11.49
CA ARG A 79 -14.95 -17.26 11.72
C ARG A 79 -13.97 -16.76 10.65
N PRO A 80 -14.19 -15.56 10.12
CA PRO A 80 -13.28 -14.99 9.14
C PRO A 80 -11.96 -14.66 9.81
N VAL A 81 -10.86 -14.96 9.11
CA VAL A 81 -9.51 -14.60 9.52
C VAL A 81 -8.94 -13.60 8.53
N PHE A 82 -8.31 -12.58 9.08
CA PHE A 82 -7.63 -11.54 8.33
C PHE A 82 -6.16 -11.56 8.72
N SER A 83 -5.25 -11.46 7.74
CA SER A 83 -3.86 -11.14 8.01
C SER A 83 -3.63 -9.66 7.78
N THR A 84 -3.00 -9.03 8.77
CA THR A 84 -2.52 -7.67 8.60
C THR A 84 -1.25 -7.72 7.78
N ARG A 85 -1.38 -7.57 6.46
CA ARG A 85 -0.23 -7.32 5.60
C ARG A 85 0.15 -5.86 5.76
N THR A 86 1.17 -5.63 6.58
CA THR A 86 1.87 -4.36 6.53
C THR A 86 2.67 -4.34 5.22
N ASN A 87 2.39 -3.40 4.32
CA ASN A 87 3.28 -3.10 3.20
C ASN A 87 4.58 -2.59 3.80
N TRP A 88 5.46 -3.55 4.04
CA TRP A 88 6.63 -3.44 4.87
C TRP A 88 7.67 -2.53 4.23
N THR A 89 7.53 -1.23 4.40
CA THR A 89 8.72 -0.43 4.63
C THR A 89 9.01 -0.47 6.13
N ARG A 90 9.50 -1.62 6.65
CA ARG A 90 10.34 -1.65 7.87
C ARG A 90 11.70 -0.97 7.61
N LEU A 91 11.70 0.07 6.79
CA LEU A 91 12.86 0.89 6.54
C LEU A 91 13.17 1.57 7.87
N ARG A 92 14.41 1.37 8.32
CA ARG A 92 14.82 1.74 9.67
C ARG A 92 14.80 3.25 9.87
N PHE A 93 14.91 4.00 8.77
CA PHE A 93 15.02 5.44 8.78
C PHE A 93 13.97 6.10 7.89
N TRP A 94 13.45 7.24 8.36
CA TRP A 94 12.42 8.01 7.66
C TRP A 94 12.85 8.44 6.24
N TYR A 95 14.12 8.76 6.01
CA TYR A 95 14.58 9.22 4.69
C TYR A 95 14.57 8.09 3.65
N GLU A 96 14.73 6.83 4.08
CA GLU A 96 14.65 5.67 3.19
C GLU A 96 13.21 5.47 2.70
N GLU A 97 12.24 5.66 3.59
CA GLU A 97 10.81 5.61 3.27
C GLU A 97 10.43 6.68 2.25
N TRP A 98 10.90 7.91 2.46
CA TRP A 98 10.69 9.01 1.52
C TRP A 98 11.39 8.79 0.19
N ALA A 99 12.62 8.25 0.19
CA ALA A 99 13.34 7.92 -1.04
C ALA A 99 12.64 6.81 -1.82
N TYR A 100 12.11 5.79 -1.15
CA TYR A 100 11.33 4.72 -1.75
C TYR A 100 10.05 5.26 -2.39
N ALA A 101 9.25 6.03 -1.64
CA ALA A 101 8.02 6.64 -2.15
C ALA A 101 8.31 7.57 -3.35
N THR A 102 9.41 8.31 -3.32
CA THR A 102 9.84 9.16 -4.45
C THR A 102 10.10 8.33 -5.71
N ARG A 103 10.79 7.19 -5.58
CA ARG A 103 11.03 6.28 -6.71
C ARG A 103 9.74 5.69 -7.26
N GLU A 104 8.80 5.33 -6.40
CA GLU A 104 7.48 4.84 -6.85
C GLU A 104 6.71 5.92 -7.61
N VAL A 105 6.66 7.16 -7.11
CA VAL A 105 6.00 8.27 -7.80
C VAL A 105 6.62 8.51 -9.17
N ILE A 106 7.96 8.51 -9.27
CA ILE A 106 8.66 8.66 -10.56
C ILE A 106 8.33 7.48 -11.50
N SER A 107 8.34 6.25 -10.98
CA SER A 107 7.99 5.05 -11.76
C SER A 107 6.55 5.11 -12.29
N ASP A 108 5.60 5.55 -11.45
CA ASP A 108 4.20 5.71 -11.83
C ASP A 108 4.04 6.81 -12.91
N MET A 109 4.80 7.91 -12.83
CA MET A 109 4.86 8.94 -13.88
C MET A 109 5.43 8.41 -15.20
N VAL A 110 6.47 7.58 -15.15
CA VAL A 110 7.03 6.93 -16.34
C VAL A 110 6.02 5.96 -16.95
N ARG A 111 5.32 5.18 -16.13
CA ARG A 111 4.31 4.23 -16.60
C ARG A 111 3.12 4.92 -17.27
N THR A 112 2.67 6.03 -16.69
CA THR A 112 1.54 6.80 -17.21
C THR A 112 1.87 7.60 -18.47
N SER A 113 3.13 8.00 -18.65
CA SER A 113 3.59 8.70 -19.86
C SER A 113 3.90 7.78 -21.04
N ARG A 114 4.08 6.47 -20.81
CA ARG A 114 4.23 5.51 -21.92
C ARG A 114 2.91 5.36 -22.67
N PRO A 115 2.91 5.43 -24.01
CA PRO A 115 1.72 5.11 -24.78
C PRO A 115 1.30 3.67 -24.47
N LYS A 116 0.01 3.44 -24.26
CA LYS A 116 -0.50 2.07 -24.19
C LYS A 116 -0.32 1.46 -25.57
N ASP A 117 0.62 0.53 -25.69
CA ASP A 117 0.75 -0.27 -26.91
C ASP A 117 -0.63 -0.87 -27.21
N LYS A 118 -1.14 -0.54 -28.41
CA LYS A 118 -2.44 -1.03 -28.87
C LYS A 118 -2.30 -2.53 -29.14
N PRO A 119 -3.27 -3.37 -28.74
CA PRO A 119 -3.29 -4.78 -29.11
C PRO A 119 -3.35 -4.95 -30.63
#